data_AF-A0A6P1MI36-F1
#
_entry.id   AF-A0A6P1MI36-F1
#
_cell.length_a   1.000
_cell.length_b   1.000
_cell.length_c   1.000
_cell.angle_alpha   90.00
_cell.angle_beta   90.00
_cell.angle_gamma   90.00
#
_symmetry.space_group_name_H-M   'P 1'
#
loop_
_entity.id
_entity.type
_entity.pdbx_description
1 polymer ?
#
loop_
_entity_poly.entity_id
_entity_poly.type
_entity_poly.pdbx_seq_one_letter_code
_entity_poly.pdbx_strand_id
1 'polypeptide(L)' 'MLKKGVLRKKKDFSAIYNRGNSFGGKYVVLFCKKNNLDYNRIGFLASKK' A
#
# COMPACT_ATOMS: atom_id res chain seq x y z
N MET A 1 -12.73 14.09 10.22
CA MET A 1 -12.83 13.14 9.08
C MET A 1 -11.44 12.63 8.72
N LEU A 2 -11.24 11.32 8.54
CA LEU A 2 -9.92 10.79 8.17
C LEU A 2 -9.59 11.11 6.69
N LYS A 3 -8.33 11.48 6.41
CA LYS A 3 -7.85 11.75 5.04
C LYS A 3 -8.05 10.51 4.15
N LYS A 4 -8.80 10.67 3.05
CA LYS A 4 -9.24 9.58 2.15
C LYS A 4 -8.07 8.87 1.45
N GLY A 5 -7.01 9.59 1.08
CA GLY A 5 -5.83 9.06 0.37
C GLY A 5 -4.82 8.27 1.22
N VAL A 6 -5.12 7.99 2.49
CA VAL A 6 -4.20 7.26 3.37
C VAL A 6 -4.69 5.83 3.54
N LEU A 7 -3.82 4.87 3.24
CA LEU A 7 -4.04 3.44 3.45
C LEU A 7 -3.78 3.08 4.91
N ARG A 8 -4.79 2.57 5.61
CA ARG A 8 -4.69 2.29 7.07
C ARG A 8 -5.13 0.89 7.50
N LYS A 9 -6.05 0.25 6.76
CA LYS A 9 -6.67 -0.99 7.23
C LYS A 9 -5.75 -2.18 6.98
N LYS A 10 -5.55 -3.03 7.99
CA LYS A 10 -4.78 -4.29 7.89
C LYS A 10 -5.22 -5.16 6.71
N LYS A 11 -6.53 -5.25 6.45
CA LYS A 11 -7.09 -6.00 5.32
C LYS A 11 -6.62 -5.47 3.96
N ASP A 12 -6.49 -4.16 3.81
CA ASP A 12 -5.99 -3.55 2.57
C ASP A 12 -4.51 -3.91 2.35
N PHE A 13 -3.68 -3.81 3.40
CA PHE A 13 -2.27 -4.21 3.32
C PHE A 13 -2.13 -5.70 2.99
N SER A 14 -2.87 -6.58 3.66
CA SER A 14 -2.86 -8.01 3.36
C SER A 14 -3.31 -8.31 1.92
N ALA A 15 -4.31 -7.60 1.40
CA ALA A 15 -4.75 -7.77 0.01
C ALA A 15 -3.68 -7.31 -1.01
N ILE A 16 -2.93 -6.26 -0.70
CA ILE A 16 -1.82 -5.78 -1.54
C ILE A 16 -0.66 -6.79 -1.52
N TYR A 17 -0.32 -7.34 -0.35
CA TYR A 17 0.75 -8.35 -0.26
C TYR A 17 0.42 -9.67 -0.96
N ASN A 18 -0.84 -10.13 -0.88
CA ASN A 18 -1.23 -11.43 -1.42
C ASN A 18 -1.62 -11.41 -2.90
N ARG A 19 -2.05 -10.26 -3.43
CA ARG A 19 -2.67 -10.16 -4.77
C ARG A 19 -2.23 -8.94 -5.57
N GLY A 20 -1.30 -8.15 -5.05
CA GLY A 20 -0.75 -6.98 -5.72
C GLY A 20 0.54 -7.30 -6.46
N ASN A 21 0.98 -6.35 -7.27
CA ASN A 21 2.30 -6.39 -7.90
C ASN A 21 3.33 -5.77 -6.94
N SER A 22 4.56 -6.27 -7.00
CA SER A 22 5.69 -5.71 -6.26
C SER A 22 6.78 -5.25 -7.23
N PHE A 23 7.37 -4.10 -6.93
CA PHE A 23 8.49 -3.53 -7.68
C PHE A 23 9.62 -3.24 -6.69
N GLY A 24 10.71 -3.97 -6.83
CA GLY A 24 11.90 -3.78 -6.00
C GLY A 24 12.79 -2.69 -6.58
N GLY A 25 13.15 -1.70 -5.76
CA GLY A 25 14.21 -0.73 -6.01
C GLY A 25 15.33 -0.87 -4.97
N LYS A 26 16.45 -0.19 -5.22
CA LYS A 26 17.64 -0.22 -4.33
C LYS A 26 17.32 0.24 -2.91
N TYR A 27 16.40 1.19 -2.75
CA TYR A 27 16.09 1.83 -1.46
C TYR A 27 14.69 1.55 -0.94
N VAL A 28 13.75 1.22 -1.83
CA VAL A 28 12.34 1.02 -1.50
C VAL A 28 11.76 -0.12 -2.31
N VAL A 29 10.80 -0.83 -1.72
CA VAL A 29 9.97 -1.79 -2.44
C VAL A 29 8.55 -1.22 -2.49
N LEU A 30 8.03 -1.06 -3.70
CA LEU A 30 6.66 -0.59 -3.91
C LEU A 30 5.74 -1.79 -4.08
N PHE A 31 4.70 -1.86 -3.26
CA PHE A 31 3.59 -2.79 -3.46
C PHE A 31 2.36 -2.02 -3.93
N CYS A 32 1.75 -2.45 -5.03
CA CYS A 32 0.60 -1.75 -5.60
C CYS A 32 -0.49 -2.72 -6.06
N LYS A 33 -1.74 -2.24 -5.99
CA LYS A 33 -2.94 -2.98 -6.43
C LYS A 33 -4.03 -1.99 -6.80
N LYS A 34 -4.76 -2.27 -7.90
CA LYS A 34 -5.96 -1.50 -8.27
C LYS A 34 -7.00 -1.57 -7.14
N ASN A 35 -7.51 -0.40 -6.74
CA ASN A 35 -8.37 -0.24 -5.57
C ASN A 35 -9.83 0.12 -5.94
N ASN A 36 -10.16 0.28 -7.22
CA ASN A 36 -11.48 0.68 -7.74
C ASN A 36 -12.03 1.97 -7.11
N LEU A 37 -11.16 2.92 -6.79
CA LEU A 37 -11.50 4.26 -6.34
C LEU A 37 -10.97 5.27 -7.36
N ASP A 38 -11.57 6.45 -7.41
CA ASP A 38 -11.11 7.56 -8.25
C ASP A 38 -9.82 8.21 -7.74
N TYR A 39 -9.25 7.67 -6.65
CA TYR A 39 -8.06 8.20 -6.00
C TYR A 39 -7.15 7.09 -5.47
N ASN A 40 -5.86 7.42 -5.42
CA ASN A 40 -4.83 6.54 -4.87
C ASN A 40 -4.81 6.60 -3.34
N ARG A 41 -4.44 5.47 -2.74
CA ARG A 41 -4.20 5.36 -1.30
C ARG A 41 -2.78 4.91 -1.06
N ILE A 42 -2.07 5.61 -0.18
CA ILE A 42 -0.66 5.33 0.11
C ILE A 42 -0.51 5.00 1.61
N GLY A 43 0.32 4.01 1.91
CA GLY A 43 0.77 3.68 3.24
C GLY A 43 2.26 3.34 3.20
N PHE A 44 2.98 3.72 4.26
CA PHE A 44 4.41 3.44 4.39
C PHE A 44 4.61 2.37 5.45
N LEU A 45 5.50 1.44 5.16
CA LEU A 45 5.91 0.40 6.09
C LEU A 45 7.42 0.51 6.23
N ALA A 46 7.86 0.84 7.44
CA ALA A 46 9.26 0.83 7.82
C ALA A 46 9.44 -0.26 8.87
N SER A 47 10.34 -1.20 8.59
CA SER A 47 10.75 -2.16 9.61
C SER A 47 11.51 -1.42 10.71
N LYS A 48 11.34 -1.84 11.97
CA LYS A 48 12.10 -1.30 13.11
C LYS A 48 13.52 -1.89 13.23
N LYS A 49 13.90 -2.74 12.28
CA LYS A 49 15.16 -3.47 12.29
C LYS A 49 16.36 -2.54 12.22
#